data_AF-A0A094EC21-F1
#
_entry.id   AF-A0A094EC21-F1
#
_cell.length_a   1.000
_cell.length_b   1.000
_cell.length_c   1.000
_cell.angle_alpha   90.00
_cell.angle_beta   90.00
_cell.angle_gamma   90.00
#
_symmetry.space_group_name_H-M   'P 1'
#
loop_
_entity.id
_entity.type
_entity.pdbx_description
1 polymer ?
#
loop_
_entity_poly.entity_id
_entity_poly.type
_entity_poly.pdbx_seq_one_letter_code
_entity_poly.pdbx_strand_id
1 'polypeptide(L)'
;MKYTDIDYYVFTDAARYVATSHSPYDRETYRYTPILSWLLLPTTWHGSWFSFGKALFALSDIITGWIIVLVLRTTGGMPMDRALKFASIWLLNPMVATISTRGSSEGLLAAMVVALVWAVMQRRIVLASVLLGVGVHFKIYPFIYAPSILWWLDDEQMQLQPKTTQGASLWDRARRFCNRPRITLAFLSFGTFVTLNWAMYYIVFSIHSAAISLCHCASASVGEERPTVNNVGTNLFVRDLQQSLYEPVLPLVHGVPPILSSHIVFNCVPANWHNGTYPVGFNTSHVAPTGL
;
A
#
# COMPACT_ATOMS: atom_id res chain seq x y z
N MET A 1 17.74 -8.07 -19.55
CA MET A 1 16.92 -7.15 -18.73
C MET A 1 15.82 -7.93 -18.03
N LYS A 2 15.49 -7.62 -16.76
CA LYS A 2 14.36 -8.25 -16.05
C LYS A 2 13.06 -7.62 -16.54
N TYR A 3 12.07 -8.45 -16.94
CA TYR A 3 10.78 -7.96 -17.45
C TYR A 3 9.88 -7.45 -16.32
N THR A 4 9.74 -8.22 -15.24
CA THR A 4 8.92 -7.87 -14.07
C THR A 4 9.36 -6.55 -13.44
N ASP A 5 8.39 -5.71 -13.09
CA ASP A 5 8.63 -4.45 -12.40
C ASP A 5 9.15 -4.68 -10.98
N ILE A 6 9.97 -3.75 -10.47
CA ILE A 6 10.54 -3.85 -9.12
C ILE A 6 9.45 -3.76 -8.05
N ASP A 7 8.46 -2.89 -8.29
CA ASP A 7 7.31 -2.70 -7.41
C ASP A 7 6.51 -4.00 -7.24
N TYR A 8 6.43 -4.85 -8.27
CA TYR A 8 5.74 -6.13 -8.17
C TYR A 8 6.38 -7.06 -7.14
N TYR A 9 7.72 -7.08 -7.07
CA TYR A 9 8.41 -7.84 -6.02
C TYR A 9 8.13 -7.24 -4.64
N VAL A 10 8.16 -5.92 -4.51
CA VAL A 10 7.83 -5.23 -3.24
C VAL A 10 6.40 -5.57 -2.79
N PHE A 11 5.43 -5.60 -3.70
CA PHE A 11 4.06 -5.98 -3.36
C PHE A 11 3.92 -7.44 -2.93
N THR A 12 4.54 -8.36 -3.68
CA THR A 12 4.44 -9.80 -3.41
C THR A 12 5.21 -10.19 -2.15
N ASP A 13 6.33 -9.53 -1.85
CA ASP A 13 7.06 -9.68 -0.60
C ASP A 13 6.19 -9.23 0.58
N ALA A 14 5.56 -8.04 0.51
CA ALA A 14 4.63 -7.58 1.54
C ALA A 14 3.44 -8.52 1.71
N ALA A 15 2.90 -9.08 0.63
CA ALA A 15 1.85 -10.09 0.70
C ALA A 15 2.32 -11.36 1.42
N ARG A 16 3.59 -11.77 1.27
CA ARG A 16 4.16 -12.91 2.02
C ARG A 16 4.27 -12.62 3.51
N TYR A 17 4.69 -11.41 3.90
CA TYR A 17 4.67 -11.01 5.32
C TYR A 17 3.26 -11.09 5.89
N VAL A 18 2.26 -10.56 5.18
CA VAL A 18 0.87 -10.64 5.63
C VAL A 18 0.39 -12.09 5.73
N ALA A 19 0.76 -12.97 4.80
CA ALA A 19 0.41 -14.39 4.83
C ALA A 19 1.01 -15.12 6.04
N THR A 20 2.16 -14.66 6.57
CA THR A 20 2.79 -15.20 7.77
C THR A 20 2.42 -14.43 9.04
N SER A 21 1.36 -13.63 9.03
CA SER A 21 0.92 -12.80 10.17
C SER A 21 1.97 -11.77 10.62
N HIS A 22 2.71 -11.22 9.68
CA HIS A 22 3.60 -10.07 9.86
C HIS A 22 2.98 -8.81 9.24
N SER A 23 3.54 -7.65 9.59
CA SER A 23 3.10 -6.39 9.01
C SER A 23 3.58 -6.30 7.55
N PRO A 24 2.76 -5.79 6.61
CA PRO A 24 3.23 -5.54 5.25
C PRO A 24 4.38 -4.51 5.21
N TYR A 25 4.48 -3.68 6.25
CA TYR A 25 5.54 -2.68 6.40
C TYR A 25 6.86 -3.25 6.92
N ASP A 26 6.91 -4.54 7.31
CA ASP A 26 8.17 -5.22 7.62
C ASP A 26 9.02 -5.42 6.36
N ARG A 27 8.40 -5.33 5.17
CA ARG A 27 9.12 -5.21 3.90
C ARG A 27 9.71 -3.82 3.76
N GLU A 28 11.04 -3.75 3.77
CA GLU A 28 11.77 -2.53 3.43
C GLU A 28 11.29 -1.97 2.09
N THR A 29 11.13 -0.64 2.00
CA THR A 29 10.64 0.11 0.83
C THR A 29 9.16 -0.08 0.46
N TYR A 30 8.37 -0.83 1.25
CA TYR A 30 6.92 -0.89 1.04
C TYR A 30 6.25 0.43 1.44
N ARG A 31 5.81 1.19 0.43
CA ARG A 31 5.22 2.54 0.56
C ARG A 31 3.76 2.62 0.12
N TYR A 32 3.12 1.47 -0.07
CA TYR A 32 1.79 1.35 -0.65
C TYR A 32 0.76 1.08 0.45
N THR A 33 -0.53 1.25 0.12
CA THR A 33 -1.58 0.94 1.08
C THR A 33 -1.58 -0.56 1.42
N PRO A 34 -1.71 -0.93 2.70
CA PRO A 34 -1.80 -2.32 3.14
C PRO A 34 -2.88 -3.13 2.41
N ILE A 35 -4.00 -2.50 2.00
CA ILE A 35 -5.08 -3.19 1.26
C ILE A 35 -4.56 -3.86 -0.03
N LEU A 36 -3.53 -3.31 -0.66
CA LEU A 36 -2.91 -3.89 -1.85
C LEU A 36 -2.16 -5.18 -1.52
N SER A 37 -1.47 -5.25 -0.37
CA SER A 37 -0.81 -6.49 0.05
C SER A 37 -1.81 -7.62 0.34
N TRP A 38 -2.93 -7.30 1.00
CA TRP A 38 -4.03 -8.25 1.23
C TRP A 38 -4.68 -8.71 -0.07
N LEU A 39 -4.91 -7.79 -1.01
CA LEU A 39 -5.45 -8.11 -2.33
C LEU A 39 -4.56 -9.09 -3.12
N LEU A 40 -3.25 -9.06 -2.86
CA LEU A 40 -2.26 -9.90 -3.51
C LEU A 40 -1.90 -11.16 -2.73
N LEU A 41 -2.61 -11.50 -1.65
CA LEU A 41 -2.40 -12.74 -0.91
C LEU A 41 -2.35 -14.01 -1.78
N PRO A 42 -3.18 -14.17 -2.83
CA PRO A 42 -3.10 -15.35 -3.67
C PRO A 42 -1.73 -15.52 -4.34
N THR A 43 -0.95 -14.45 -4.52
CA THR A 43 0.41 -14.53 -5.09
C THR A 43 1.39 -15.34 -4.22
N THR A 44 1.06 -15.57 -2.96
CA THR A 44 1.89 -16.31 -2.00
C THR A 44 1.68 -17.82 -2.10
N TRP A 45 0.63 -18.28 -2.78
CA TRP A 45 0.33 -19.70 -2.91
C TRP A 45 1.34 -20.41 -3.82
N HIS A 46 1.54 -21.72 -3.60
CA HIS A 46 2.52 -22.51 -4.35
C HIS A 46 2.21 -22.57 -5.86
N GLY A 47 3.25 -22.67 -6.69
CA GLY A 47 3.13 -22.85 -8.14
C GLY A 47 3.07 -21.53 -8.92
N SER A 48 2.25 -21.47 -9.97
CA SER A 48 2.18 -20.33 -10.91
C SER A 48 1.43 -19.10 -10.38
N TRP A 49 1.01 -19.12 -9.12
CA TRP A 49 0.25 -18.03 -8.49
C TRP A 49 1.05 -16.73 -8.33
N PHE A 50 2.38 -16.78 -8.42
CA PHE A 50 3.21 -15.57 -8.49
C PHE A 50 2.73 -14.58 -9.55
N SER A 51 2.09 -15.02 -10.63
CA SER A 51 1.57 -14.15 -11.70
C SER A 51 0.15 -13.61 -11.44
N PHE A 52 -0.50 -13.98 -10.34
CA PHE A 52 -1.88 -13.57 -10.04
C PHE A 52 -2.04 -12.04 -10.02
N GLY A 53 -1.13 -11.31 -9.37
CA GLY A 53 -1.20 -9.85 -9.32
C GLY A 53 -1.05 -9.22 -10.70
N LYS A 54 -0.19 -9.76 -11.57
CA LYS A 54 -0.08 -9.33 -12.98
C LYS A 54 -1.38 -9.54 -13.74
N ALA A 55 -2.03 -10.69 -13.55
CA ALA A 55 -3.31 -10.98 -14.16
C ALA A 55 -4.41 -10.03 -13.65
N LEU A 56 -4.42 -9.74 -12.35
CA LEU A 56 -5.33 -8.77 -11.73
C LEU A 56 -5.14 -7.35 -12.29
N PHE A 57 -3.90 -6.90 -12.43
CA PHE A 57 -3.60 -5.59 -13.00
C PHE A 57 -3.93 -5.52 -14.49
N ALA A 58 -3.62 -6.56 -15.28
CA ALA A 58 -4.05 -6.61 -16.67
C ALA A 58 -5.58 -6.66 -16.82
N LEU A 59 -6.29 -7.36 -15.92
CA LEU A 59 -7.75 -7.37 -15.89
C LEU A 59 -8.32 -5.97 -15.61
N SER A 60 -7.66 -5.18 -14.76
CA SER A 60 -8.09 -3.81 -14.49
C SER A 60 -8.02 -2.89 -15.71
N ASP A 61 -7.10 -3.13 -16.66
CA ASP A 61 -7.10 -2.40 -17.94
C ASP A 61 -8.31 -2.77 -18.80
N ILE A 62 -8.69 -4.04 -18.82
CA ILE A 62 -9.90 -4.52 -19.52
C ILE A 62 -11.15 -3.86 -18.92
N ILE A 63 -11.24 -3.83 -17.59
CA ILE A 63 -12.31 -3.14 -16.87
C ILE A 63 -12.32 -1.65 -17.23
N THR A 64 -11.15 -1.00 -17.28
CA THR A 64 -11.03 0.41 -17.68
C THR A 64 -11.58 0.63 -19.09
N GLY A 65 -11.18 -0.19 -20.07
CA GLY A 65 -11.70 -0.12 -21.43
C GLY A 65 -13.22 -0.33 -21.49
N TRP A 66 -13.76 -1.26 -20.71
CA TRP A 66 -15.21 -1.48 -20.61
C TRP A 66 -15.94 -0.26 -20.04
N ILE A 67 -15.43 0.36 -18.98
CA ILE A 67 -16.03 1.56 -18.39
C ILE A 67 -15.93 2.75 -19.35
N ILE A 68 -14.85 2.87 -20.13
CA ILE A 68 -14.75 3.89 -21.19
C ILE A 68 -15.92 3.75 -22.18
N VAL A 69 -16.20 2.51 -22.66
CA VAL A 69 -17.36 2.27 -23.52
C VAL A 69 -18.64 2.69 -22.82
N LEU A 70 -18.81 2.31 -21.55
CA LEU A 70 -19.99 2.64 -20.77
C LEU A 70 -20.20 4.17 -20.68
N VAL A 71 -19.17 4.93 -20.33
CA VAL A 71 -19.19 6.40 -20.26
C VAL A 71 -19.58 7.03 -21.59
N LEU A 72 -18.93 6.63 -22.68
CA LEU A 72 -19.20 7.19 -24.02
C LEU A 72 -20.61 6.89 -24.50
N ARG A 73 -21.16 5.73 -24.11
CA ARG A 73 -22.52 5.30 -24.45
C ARG A 73 -23.57 6.04 -23.61
N THR A 74 -23.42 6.02 -22.29
CA THR A 74 -24.46 6.51 -21.38
C THR A 74 -24.49 8.03 -21.32
N THR A 75 -23.33 8.69 -21.45
CA THR A 75 -23.26 10.15 -21.31
C THR A 75 -23.07 10.84 -22.65
N GLY A 76 -22.31 10.24 -23.57
CA GLY A 76 -22.04 10.82 -24.89
C GLY A 76 -23.06 10.47 -25.97
N GLY A 77 -23.99 9.53 -25.72
CA GLY A 77 -24.95 9.06 -26.72
C GLY A 77 -24.29 8.42 -27.95
N MET A 78 -23.04 7.97 -27.83
CA MET A 78 -22.22 7.57 -28.95
C MET A 78 -22.65 6.18 -29.51
N PRO A 79 -22.64 5.96 -30.84
CA PRO A 79 -22.85 4.62 -31.39
C PRO A 79 -21.75 3.64 -30.93
N MET A 80 -22.10 2.36 -30.81
CA MET A 80 -21.24 1.33 -30.21
C MET A 80 -19.89 1.23 -30.93
N ASP A 81 -19.89 1.25 -32.27
CA ASP A 81 -18.68 1.11 -33.07
C ASP A 81 -17.66 2.21 -32.80
N ARG A 82 -18.13 3.44 -32.55
CA ARG A 82 -17.25 4.57 -32.25
C ARG A 82 -16.73 4.50 -30.81
N ALA A 83 -17.59 4.10 -29.86
CA ALA A 83 -17.17 3.91 -28.47
C ALA A 83 -16.11 2.79 -28.35
N LEU A 84 -16.28 1.69 -29.08
CA LEU A 84 -15.30 0.61 -29.14
C LEU A 84 -13.96 1.07 -29.72
N LYS A 85 -13.96 1.92 -30.77
CA LYS A 85 -12.71 2.50 -31.30
C LYS A 85 -11.93 3.29 -30.24
N PHE A 86 -12.61 4.10 -29.43
CA PHE A 86 -11.94 4.83 -28.34
C PHE A 86 -11.45 3.91 -27.23
N ALA A 87 -12.23 2.90 -26.85
CA ALA A 87 -11.78 1.91 -25.86
C ALA A 87 -10.58 1.09 -26.37
N SER A 88 -10.55 0.77 -27.66
CA SER A 88 -9.41 0.10 -28.30
C SER A 88 -8.14 0.92 -28.23
N ILE A 89 -8.21 2.26 -28.26
CA ILE A 89 -7.01 3.12 -28.09
C ILE A 89 -6.38 2.87 -26.72
N TRP A 90 -7.17 2.65 -25.67
CA TRP A 90 -6.65 2.29 -24.34
C TRP A 90 -6.13 0.86 -24.30
N LEU A 91 -6.96 -0.11 -24.70
CA LEU A 91 -6.68 -1.54 -24.56
C LEU A 91 -5.54 -2.03 -25.46
N LEU A 92 -5.40 -1.45 -26.66
CA LEU A 92 -4.35 -1.80 -27.62
C LEU A 92 -3.12 -0.90 -27.48
N ASN A 93 -3.06 -0.03 -26.46
CA ASN A 93 -1.88 0.76 -26.19
C ASN A 93 -0.76 -0.14 -25.66
N PRO A 94 0.36 -0.32 -26.40
CA PRO A 94 1.44 -1.21 -25.98
C PRO A 94 2.09 -0.75 -24.67
N MET A 95 2.03 0.55 -24.35
CA MET A 95 2.58 1.10 -23.11
C MET A 95 1.73 0.68 -21.90
N VAL A 96 0.41 0.80 -21.98
CA VAL A 96 -0.52 0.38 -20.91
C VAL A 96 -0.42 -1.12 -20.67
N ALA A 97 -0.52 -1.91 -21.74
CA ALA A 97 -0.41 -3.36 -21.67
C ALA A 97 0.91 -3.80 -21.02
N THR A 98 2.03 -3.18 -21.41
CA THR A 98 3.35 -3.50 -20.84
C THR A 98 3.45 -3.12 -19.36
N ILE A 99 2.92 -1.99 -18.93
CA ILE A 99 2.98 -1.57 -17.52
C ILE A 99 2.24 -2.57 -16.62
N SER A 100 1.05 -2.98 -17.02
CA SER A 100 0.23 -3.90 -16.23
C SER A 100 0.77 -5.33 -16.24
N THR A 101 1.24 -5.86 -17.38
CA THR A 101 1.82 -7.21 -17.45
C THR A 101 3.17 -7.31 -16.75
N ARG A 102 3.90 -6.20 -16.59
CA ARG A 102 5.10 -6.14 -15.76
C ARG A 102 4.79 -6.21 -14.26
N GLY A 103 3.54 -5.97 -13.85
CA GLY A 103 3.08 -6.08 -12.47
C GLY A 103 2.89 -4.75 -11.76
N SER A 104 2.65 -3.66 -12.48
CA SER A 104 2.35 -2.36 -11.87
C SER A 104 0.86 -2.25 -11.51
N SER A 105 0.55 -1.64 -10.37
CA SER A 105 -0.83 -1.43 -9.91
C SER A 105 -1.51 -0.19 -10.53
N GLU A 106 -0.84 0.53 -11.44
CA GLU A 106 -1.40 1.71 -12.09
C GLU A 106 -2.70 1.42 -12.87
N GLY A 107 -2.82 0.23 -13.48
CA GLY A 107 -4.06 -0.16 -14.17
C GLY A 107 -5.27 -0.19 -13.23
N LEU A 108 -5.08 -0.62 -11.98
CA LEU A 108 -6.14 -0.68 -10.98
C LEU A 108 -6.57 0.74 -10.57
N LEU A 109 -5.60 1.65 -10.44
CA LEU A 109 -5.87 3.07 -10.19
C LEU A 109 -6.63 3.70 -11.36
N ALA A 110 -6.23 3.42 -12.60
CA ALA A 110 -6.92 3.91 -13.79
C ALA A 110 -8.38 3.42 -13.82
N ALA A 111 -8.63 2.15 -13.52
CA ALA A 111 -9.98 1.59 -13.43
C ALA A 111 -10.84 2.33 -12.40
N MET A 112 -10.29 2.60 -11.20
CA MET A 112 -10.99 3.35 -10.15
C MET A 112 -11.30 4.80 -10.56
N VAL A 113 -10.37 5.49 -11.21
CA VAL A 113 -10.56 6.88 -11.67
C VAL A 113 -11.60 6.95 -12.80
N VAL A 114 -11.56 6.04 -13.77
CA VAL A 114 -12.57 6.01 -14.84
C VAL A 114 -13.95 5.61 -14.30
N ALA A 115 -14.00 4.69 -13.34
CA ALA A 115 -15.23 4.36 -12.60
C ALA A 115 -15.79 5.58 -11.85
N LEU A 116 -14.91 6.37 -11.22
CA LEU A 116 -15.29 7.62 -10.54
C LEU A 116 -15.91 8.61 -11.54
N VAL A 117 -15.26 8.83 -12.68
CA VAL A 117 -15.79 9.70 -13.75
C VAL A 117 -17.16 9.21 -14.21
N TRP A 118 -17.31 7.91 -14.46
CA TRP A 118 -18.59 7.32 -14.82
C TRP A 118 -19.67 7.58 -13.75
N ALA A 119 -19.36 7.33 -12.47
CA ALA A 119 -20.31 7.54 -11.38
C ALA A 119 -20.74 9.01 -11.25
N VAL A 120 -19.80 9.95 -11.43
CA VAL A 120 -20.08 11.40 -11.43
C VAL A 120 -20.99 11.77 -12.60
N MET A 121 -20.70 11.28 -13.81
CA MET A 121 -21.51 11.55 -15.00
C MET A 121 -22.92 10.97 -14.90
N GLN A 122 -23.08 9.80 -14.29
CA GLN A 122 -24.38 9.17 -14.02
C GLN A 122 -25.10 9.77 -12.81
N ARG A 123 -24.58 10.87 -12.23
CA ARG A 123 -25.12 11.53 -11.03
C ARG A 123 -25.28 10.60 -9.82
N ARG A 124 -24.49 9.52 -9.74
CA ARG A 124 -24.46 8.58 -8.61
C ARG A 124 -23.49 9.09 -7.55
N ILE A 125 -23.89 10.14 -6.84
CA ILE A 125 -23.03 10.90 -5.92
C ILE A 125 -22.46 10.01 -4.81
N VAL A 126 -23.27 9.13 -4.21
CA VAL A 126 -22.82 8.20 -3.16
C VAL A 126 -21.69 7.30 -3.67
N LEU A 127 -21.88 6.68 -4.84
CA LEU A 127 -20.87 5.82 -5.46
C LEU A 127 -19.61 6.61 -5.82
N ALA A 128 -19.76 7.80 -6.40
CA ALA A 128 -18.64 8.67 -6.71
C ALA A 128 -17.83 9.05 -5.46
N SER A 129 -18.51 9.33 -4.35
CA SER A 129 -17.86 9.68 -3.08
C SER A 129 -17.02 8.51 -2.54
N VAL A 130 -17.60 7.30 -2.54
CA VAL A 130 -16.92 6.09 -2.10
C VAL A 130 -15.72 5.78 -3.01
N LEU A 131 -15.90 5.84 -4.33
CA LEU A 131 -14.81 5.62 -5.30
C LEU A 131 -13.68 6.63 -5.15
N LEU A 132 -14.00 7.91 -4.91
CA LEU A 132 -12.99 8.94 -4.65
C LEU A 132 -12.24 8.65 -3.35
N GLY A 133 -12.95 8.31 -2.26
CA GLY A 133 -12.33 7.98 -0.98
C GLY A 133 -11.43 6.74 -1.03
N VAL A 134 -11.91 5.66 -1.67
CA VAL A 134 -11.14 4.43 -1.92
C VAL A 134 -9.93 4.73 -2.81
N GLY A 135 -10.13 5.50 -3.89
CA GLY A 135 -9.06 5.86 -4.81
C GLY A 135 -7.94 6.65 -4.13
N VAL A 136 -8.29 7.66 -3.32
CA VAL A 136 -7.33 8.47 -2.54
C VAL A 136 -6.61 7.64 -1.47
N HIS A 137 -7.32 6.70 -0.83
CA HIS A 137 -6.71 5.74 0.10
C HIS A 137 -5.72 4.81 -0.62
N PHE A 138 -6.03 4.40 -1.85
CA PHE A 138 -5.17 3.52 -2.63
C PHE A 138 -3.91 4.25 -3.14
N LYS A 139 -4.06 5.49 -3.59
CA LYS A 139 -2.97 6.38 -3.98
C LYS A 139 -3.45 7.81 -3.86
N ILE A 140 -2.61 8.76 -3.45
CA ILE A 140 -3.07 10.15 -3.22
C ILE A 140 -3.53 10.89 -4.50
N TYR A 141 -3.07 10.45 -5.68
CA TYR A 141 -3.27 11.17 -6.94
C TYR A 141 -4.74 11.43 -7.35
N PRO A 142 -5.73 10.55 -7.17
CA PRO A 142 -7.13 10.82 -7.54
C PRO A 142 -7.73 12.04 -6.82
N PHE A 143 -7.11 12.53 -5.74
CA PHE A 143 -7.53 13.76 -5.06
C PHE A 143 -7.55 14.97 -6.01
N ILE A 144 -6.69 15.00 -7.04
CA ILE A 144 -6.63 16.11 -8.00
C ILE A 144 -7.93 16.29 -8.78
N TYR A 145 -8.78 15.26 -8.86
CA TYR A 145 -10.09 15.33 -9.53
C TYR A 145 -11.19 15.89 -8.62
N ALA A 146 -10.97 16.01 -7.32
CA ALA A 146 -12.00 16.51 -6.40
C ALA A 146 -12.48 17.94 -6.77
N PRO A 147 -11.62 18.92 -7.08
CA PRO A 147 -12.06 20.26 -7.46
C PRO A 147 -12.90 20.27 -8.74
N SER A 148 -12.52 19.50 -9.76
CA SER A 148 -13.27 19.44 -11.02
C SER A 148 -14.63 18.77 -10.84
N ILE A 149 -14.71 17.74 -10.00
CA ILE A 149 -15.98 17.09 -9.64
C ILE A 149 -16.88 18.05 -8.84
N LEU A 150 -16.32 18.77 -7.85
CA LEU A 150 -17.07 19.76 -7.06
C LEU A 150 -17.63 20.89 -7.92
N TRP A 151 -16.84 21.35 -8.90
CA TRP A 151 -17.28 22.35 -9.88
C TRP A 151 -18.39 21.80 -10.78
N TRP A 152 -18.24 20.57 -11.29
CA TRP A 152 -19.24 19.89 -12.11
C TRP A 152 -20.58 19.69 -11.38
N LEU A 153 -20.55 19.49 -10.05
CA LEU A 153 -21.73 19.29 -9.19
C LEU A 153 -22.50 20.60 -8.88
N ASP A 154 -22.31 21.68 -9.63
CA ASP A 154 -23.06 22.92 -9.40
C ASP A 154 -24.57 22.78 -9.68
N ASP A 155 -25.38 23.47 -8.87
CA ASP A 155 -26.85 23.44 -8.97
C ASP A 155 -27.35 23.95 -10.32
N GLU A 156 -26.62 24.88 -10.92
CA GLU A 156 -26.92 25.42 -12.26
C GLU A 156 -26.82 24.34 -13.35
N GLN A 157 -25.95 23.35 -13.21
CA GLN A 157 -25.87 22.21 -14.14
C GLN A 157 -26.82 21.07 -13.76
N MET A 158 -27.30 21.03 -12.52
CA MET A 158 -28.27 20.03 -12.06
C MET A 158 -29.73 20.34 -12.41
N GLN A 159 -30.04 21.49 -13.01
CA GLN A 159 -31.40 21.94 -13.37
C GLN A 159 -32.35 22.13 -12.16
N LEU A 160 -31.81 22.25 -10.95
CA LEU A 160 -32.63 22.23 -9.72
C LEU A 160 -33.17 23.61 -9.28
N GLN A 161 -32.66 24.73 -9.81
CA GLN A 161 -33.19 26.07 -9.46
C GLN A 161 -33.22 27.05 -10.64
N PRO A 162 -34.28 27.86 -10.78
CA PRO A 162 -34.32 28.95 -11.77
C PRO A 162 -33.33 30.06 -11.39
N LYS A 163 -32.74 30.70 -12.42
CA LYS A 163 -31.83 31.84 -12.28
C LYS A 163 -32.49 32.98 -11.51
N THR A 164 -32.19 33.10 -10.22
CA THR A 164 -32.47 34.33 -9.48
C THR A 164 -31.22 35.21 -9.55
N THR A 165 -31.15 36.01 -10.62
CA THR A 165 -30.28 37.18 -10.72
C THR A 165 -30.72 38.20 -9.68
N GLN A 166 -29.89 38.46 -8.68
CA GLN A 166 -29.46 39.81 -8.23
C GLN A 166 -28.81 39.75 -6.83
N GLY A 167 -27.67 40.44 -6.70
CA GLY A 167 -27.10 40.94 -5.44
C GLY A 167 -26.78 39.94 -4.32
N ALA A 168 -25.94 38.93 -4.53
CA ALA A 168 -25.58 37.99 -3.47
C ALA A 168 -24.37 38.50 -2.64
N SER A 169 -24.61 38.75 -1.36
CA SER A 169 -23.59 38.87 -0.31
C SER A 169 -22.64 37.66 -0.32
N LEU A 170 -21.40 37.80 0.17
CA LEU A 170 -20.45 36.68 0.29
C LEU A 170 -21.08 35.46 0.99
N TRP A 171 -22.01 35.71 1.91
CA TRP A 171 -22.77 34.68 2.62
C TRP A 171 -23.75 33.90 1.74
N ASP A 172 -24.47 34.57 0.85
CA ASP A 172 -25.39 33.91 -0.09
C ASP A 172 -24.62 33.09 -1.13
N ARG A 173 -23.42 33.54 -1.50
CA ARG A 173 -22.51 32.79 -2.37
C ARG A 173 -21.95 31.54 -1.66
N ALA A 174 -21.60 31.65 -0.38
CA ALA A 174 -21.19 30.51 0.44
C ALA A 174 -22.32 29.49 0.64
N ARG A 175 -23.56 29.96 0.84
CA ARG A 175 -24.75 29.10 1.00
C ARG A 175 -25.08 28.33 -0.29
N ARG A 176 -24.90 28.95 -1.45
CA ARG A 176 -25.03 28.29 -2.77
C ARG A 176 -23.88 27.31 -3.05
N PHE A 177 -22.69 27.58 -2.52
CA PHE A 177 -21.57 26.64 -2.61
C PHE A 177 -21.80 25.38 -1.77
N CYS A 178 -22.51 25.50 -0.64
CA CYS A 178 -22.92 24.41 0.25
C CYS A 178 -24.11 23.59 -0.31
N ASN A 179 -23.96 23.05 -1.52
CA ASN A 179 -24.98 22.19 -2.13
C ASN A 179 -25.00 20.79 -1.48
N ARG A 180 -26.17 20.15 -1.36
CA ARG A 180 -26.30 18.80 -0.77
C ARG A 180 -25.43 17.74 -1.45
N PRO A 181 -25.35 17.63 -2.80
CA PRO A 181 -24.43 16.74 -3.49
C PRO A 181 -22.96 17.04 -3.20
N ARG A 182 -22.56 18.31 -3.11
CA ARG A 182 -21.16 18.71 -2.81
C ARG A 182 -20.77 18.33 -1.38
N ILE A 183 -21.67 18.59 -0.42
CA ILE A 183 -21.52 18.20 0.98
C ILE A 183 -21.46 16.68 1.08
N THR A 184 -22.38 15.97 0.44
CA THR A 184 -22.39 14.49 0.44
C THR A 184 -21.10 13.95 -0.13
N LEU A 185 -20.62 14.50 -1.26
CA LEU A 185 -19.35 14.13 -1.86
C LEU A 185 -18.18 14.30 -0.88
N ALA A 186 -18.07 15.48 -0.27
CA ALA A 186 -16.98 15.81 0.65
C ALA A 186 -17.00 14.92 1.90
N PHE A 187 -18.12 14.85 2.61
CA PHE A 187 -18.22 14.11 3.86
C PHE A 187 -18.13 12.60 3.65
N LEU A 188 -18.76 12.06 2.61
CA LEU A 188 -18.75 10.61 2.38
C LEU A 188 -17.40 10.13 1.84
N SER A 189 -16.73 10.90 0.96
CA SER A 189 -15.38 10.55 0.51
C SER A 189 -14.36 10.65 1.64
N PHE A 190 -14.42 11.71 2.45
CA PHE A 190 -13.58 11.86 3.64
C PHE A 190 -13.86 10.75 4.66
N GLY A 191 -15.13 10.46 4.95
CA GLY A 191 -15.53 9.37 5.83
C GLY A 191 -15.04 8.01 5.34
N THR A 192 -15.14 7.74 4.03
CA THR A 192 -14.61 6.50 3.42
C THR A 192 -13.09 6.41 3.60
N PHE A 193 -12.36 7.49 3.30
CA PHE A 193 -10.92 7.56 3.47
C PHE A 193 -10.50 7.34 4.93
N VAL A 194 -11.12 8.03 5.88
CA VAL A 194 -10.84 7.90 7.32
C VAL A 194 -11.15 6.48 7.80
N THR A 195 -12.30 5.93 7.40
CA THR A 195 -12.71 4.58 7.80
C THR A 195 -11.73 3.53 7.28
N LEU A 196 -11.29 3.63 6.02
CA LEU A 196 -10.30 2.71 5.46
C LEU A 196 -8.94 2.84 6.16
N ASN A 197 -8.46 4.07 6.41
CA ASN A 197 -7.21 4.27 7.13
C ASN A 197 -7.28 3.72 8.56
N TRP A 198 -8.39 3.97 9.26
CA TRP A 198 -8.60 3.45 10.60
C TRP A 198 -8.68 1.92 10.62
N ALA A 199 -9.41 1.32 9.67
CA ALA A 199 -9.48 -0.13 9.51
C ALA A 199 -8.10 -0.75 9.21
N MET A 200 -7.34 -0.17 8.28
CA MET A 200 -6.00 -0.66 7.96
C MET A 200 -5.05 -0.51 9.15
N TYR A 201 -5.09 0.62 9.86
CA TYR A 201 -4.31 0.83 11.08
C TYR A 201 -4.65 -0.22 12.14
N TYR A 202 -5.93 -0.47 12.38
CA TYR A 202 -6.38 -1.47 13.36
C TYR A 202 -5.90 -2.88 13.00
N ILE A 203 -6.01 -3.29 11.74
CA ILE A 203 -5.57 -4.62 11.29
C ILE A 203 -4.05 -4.76 11.46
N VAL A 204 -3.26 -3.80 10.98
CA VAL A 204 -1.80 -3.84 11.11
C VAL A 204 -1.36 -3.81 12.58
N PHE A 205 -1.99 -2.96 13.40
CA PHE A 205 -1.70 -2.87 14.83
C PHE A 205 -2.06 -4.15 15.59
N SER A 206 -3.17 -4.79 15.23
CA SER A 206 -3.59 -6.06 15.83
C SER A 206 -2.58 -7.18 15.53
N ILE A 207 -2.07 -7.24 14.30
CA ILE A 207 -1.03 -8.20 13.90
C ILE A 207 0.25 -7.98 14.72
N HIS A 208 0.70 -6.73 14.83
CA HIS A 208 1.89 -6.39 15.61
C HIS A 208 1.74 -6.72 17.10
N SER A 209 0.57 -6.42 17.68
CA SER A 209 0.27 -6.72 19.09
C SER A 209 0.23 -8.22 19.37
N ALA A 210 -0.34 -9.01 18.45
CA ALA A 210 -0.35 -10.46 18.55
C ALA A 210 1.08 -11.04 18.49
N ALA A 211 1.94 -10.52 17.61
CA ALA A 211 3.33 -10.93 17.51
C ALA A 211 4.12 -10.67 18.81
N ILE A 212 3.94 -9.50 19.44
CA ILE A 212 4.57 -9.18 20.73
C ILE A 212 4.10 -10.14 21.82
N SER A 213 2.80 -10.43 21.88
CA SER A 213 2.22 -11.31 22.90
C SER A 213 2.73 -12.76 22.76
N LEU A 214 2.85 -13.26 21.53
CA LEU A 214 3.47 -14.56 21.23
C LEU A 214 4.94 -14.62 21.66
N CYS A 215 5.71 -13.56 21.41
CA CYS A 215 7.12 -13.47 21.82
C CYS A 215 7.28 -13.48 23.34
N HIS A 216 6.41 -12.76 24.06
CA HIS A 216 6.38 -12.79 25.53
C HIS A 216 6.01 -14.18 26.08
N CYS A 217 5.05 -14.88 25.48
CA CYS A 217 4.68 -16.25 25.89
C CYS A 217 5.82 -17.25 25.61
N ALA A 218 6.46 -17.15 24.44
CA ALA A 218 7.61 -18.00 24.10
C ALA A 218 8.77 -17.77 25.09
N SER A 219 9.08 -16.52 25.40
CA SER A 219 10.12 -16.16 26.39
C SER A 219 9.78 -16.67 27.80
N ALA A 220 8.51 -16.60 28.20
CA ALA A 220 8.04 -17.15 29.48
C ALA A 220 8.16 -18.69 29.53
N SER A 221 7.83 -19.38 28.45
CA SER A 221 7.94 -20.85 28.36
C SER A 221 9.39 -21.35 28.43
N VAL A 222 10.34 -20.59 27.90
CA VAL A 222 11.77 -20.91 27.98
C VAL A 222 12.35 -20.61 29.38
N GLY A 223 11.76 -19.66 30.11
CA GLY A 223 12.18 -19.30 31.47
C GLY A 223 11.84 -20.34 32.55
N GLU A 224 10.95 -21.30 32.26
CA GLU A 224 10.47 -22.30 33.22
C GLU A 224 11.20 -23.67 33.11
N GLU A 225 11.93 -23.92 32.02
CA GLU A 225 12.78 -25.11 31.90
C GLU A 225 14.17 -24.86 32.52
N ARG A 226 14.44 -25.47 33.69
CA ARG A 226 15.80 -25.56 34.24
C ARG A 226 16.73 -26.20 33.20
N PRO A 227 18.00 -25.73 33.08
CA PRO A 227 18.92 -26.24 32.08
C PRO A 227 19.25 -27.69 32.38
N THR A 228 18.64 -28.63 31.65
CA THR A 228 19.11 -30.00 31.54
C THR A 228 19.87 -30.13 30.23
N VAL A 229 20.97 -30.89 30.27
CA VAL A 229 22.02 -30.97 29.23
C VAL A 229 21.52 -31.39 27.83
N ASN A 230 20.25 -31.79 27.71
CA ASN A 230 19.63 -32.19 26.45
C ASN A 230 19.02 -31.02 25.65
N ASN A 231 18.92 -29.81 26.22
CA ASN A 231 18.24 -28.66 25.61
C ASN A 231 19.14 -27.70 24.81
N VAL A 232 20.38 -28.08 24.51
CA VAL A 232 21.28 -27.26 23.69
C VAL A 232 20.73 -27.10 22.26
N GLY A 233 20.09 -28.12 21.71
CA GLY A 233 19.48 -28.07 20.36
C GLY A 233 18.26 -27.14 20.28
N THR A 234 17.41 -27.14 21.31
CA THR A 234 16.19 -26.31 21.36
C THR A 234 16.52 -24.84 21.56
N ASN A 235 17.52 -24.53 22.39
CA ASN A 235 18.02 -23.16 22.57
C ASN A 235 18.77 -22.64 21.34
N LEU A 236 19.42 -23.51 20.56
CA LEU A 236 20.02 -23.15 19.28
C LEU A 236 18.94 -22.87 18.22
N PHE A 237 17.88 -23.68 18.16
CA PHE A 237 16.75 -23.48 17.24
C PHE A 237 15.96 -22.20 17.55
N VAL A 238 15.75 -21.87 18.82
CA VAL A 238 15.12 -20.61 19.22
C VAL A 238 16.05 -19.43 18.95
N ARG A 239 17.36 -19.56 19.17
CA ARG A 239 18.34 -18.54 18.75
C ARG A 239 18.39 -18.39 17.24
N ASP A 240 18.27 -19.46 16.46
CA ASP A 240 18.17 -19.40 15.00
C ASP A 240 16.85 -18.81 14.53
N LEU A 241 15.74 -19.02 15.23
CA LEU A 241 14.46 -18.33 14.98
C LEU A 241 14.54 -16.85 15.33
N GLN A 242 15.16 -16.52 16.45
CA GLN A 242 15.38 -15.14 16.88
C GLN A 242 16.37 -14.45 15.93
N GLN A 243 17.42 -15.13 15.49
CA GLN A 243 18.42 -14.61 14.55
C GLN A 243 17.89 -14.56 13.12
N SER A 244 17.02 -15.49 12.70
CA SER A 244 16.32 -15.44 11.41
C SER A 244 15.22 -14.38 11.36
N LEU A 245 14.73 -13.89 12.50
CA LEU A 245 13.80 -12.76 12.60
C LEU A 245 14.52 -11.41 12.75
N TYR A 246 15.80 -11.40 13.14
CA TYR A 246 16.62 -10.19 13.28
C TYR A 246 17.65 -9.97 12.16
N GLU A 247 17.93 -10.97 11.33
CA GLU A 247 18.73 -10.83 10.09
C GLU A 247 17.78 -10.57 8.90
N PRO A 248 17.62 -9.32 8.42
CA PRO A 248 17.13 -9.13 7.07
C PRO A 248 18.16 -9.75 6.13
N VAL A 249 17.75 -10.74 5.33
CA VAL A 249 18.58 -11.35 4.28
C VAL A 249 19.06 -10.24 3.32
N LEU A 250 20.25 -9.74 3.60
CA LEU A 250 21.01 -8.79 2.80
C LEU A 250 21.62 -9.54 1.61
N PRO A 251 21.30 -9.22 0.35
CA PRO A 251 22.23 -9.52 -0.73
C PRO A 251 23.34 -8.46 -0.71
N LEU A 252 24.55 -8.92 -0.41
CA LEU A 252 25.85 -8.30 -0.66
C LEU A 252 25.81 -7.27 -1.82
N VAL A 253 25.81 -5.98 -1.50
CA VAL A 253 26.37 -4.92 -2.34
C VAL A 253 27.12 -3.94 -1.44
N HIS A 254 28.45 -3.96 -1.58
CA HIS A 254 29.49 -3.08 -1.04
C HIS A 254 29.09 -1.85 -0.19
N GLY A 255 29.40 -1.93 1.11
CA GLY A 255 30.29 -0.97 1.79
C GLY A 255 29.77 0.44 2.09
N VAL A 256 28.87 0.59 3.06
CA VAL A 256 28.72 1.82 3.89
C VAL A 256 28.19 1.41 5.28
N PRO A 257 28.80 1.84 6.42
CA PRO A 257 28.24 1.55 7.74
C PRO A 257 27.15 2.56 8.12
N PRO A 258 26.02 2.15 8.73
CA PRO A 258 25.01 3.07 9.23
C PRO A 258 25.38 3.57 10.63
N ILE A 259 25.49 4.89 10.75
CA ILE A 259 25.62 5.63 12.01
C ILE A 259 24.20 5.95 12.52
N LEU A 260 23.96 5.59 13.79
CA LEU A 260 22.97 6.12 14.74
C LEU A 260 21.48 6.23 14.33
N SER A 261 20.68 5.29 14.84
CA SER A 261 19.45 5.63 15.59
C SER A 261 18.98 4.44 16.40
N SER A 262 19.51 4.31 17.62
CA SER A 262 19.03 3.34 18.61
C SER A 262 19.01 3.99 20.00
N HIS A 263 18.08 4.91 20.21
CA HIS A 263 17.65 5.28 21.56
C HIS A 263 16.15 5.59 21.51
N ILE A 264 15.33 4.61 21.86
CA ILE A 264 14.14 4.71 22.73
C ILE A 264 13.66 3.26 23.02
N VAL A 265 14.07 2.80 24.21
CA VAL A 265 13.29 2.00 25.19
C VAL A 265 12.85 0.56 24.83
N PHE A 266 13.51 -0.44 25.42
CA PHE A 266 13.00 -1.14 26.62
C PHE A 266 14.11 -1.99 27.29
N ASN A 267 14.13 -1.94 28.62
CA ASN A 267 15.05 -2.62 29.53
C ASN A 267 15.14 -4.13 29.29
N CYS A 268 16.29 -4.62 28.82
CA CYS A 268 16.81 -5.95 29.11
C CYS A 268 18.34 -5.87 29.17
N VAL A 269 18.88 -5.63 30.36
CA VAL A 269 20.29 -5.91 30.66
C VAL A 269 20.35 -7.38 31.06
N PRO A 270 21.05 -8.27 30.33
CA PRO A 270 21.32 -9.61 30.84
C PRO A 270 22.32 -9.47 31.99
N ALA A 271 21.87 -9.80 33.20
CA ALA A 271 22.74 -10.04 34.34
C ALA A 271 23.62 -11.25 34.02
N ASN A 272 24.90 -11.02 33.68
CA ASN A 272 26.07 -11.85 33.95
C ASN A 272 27.24 -11.41 33.06
N TRP A 273 27.88 -10.31 33.45
CA TRP A 273 29.25 -9.98 33.04
C TRP A 273 30.10 -9.86 34.30
N HIS A 274 30.41 -11.01 34.91
CA HIS A 274 31.55 -11.14 35.81
C HIS A 274 32.22 -12.49 35.57
N ASN A 275 33.55 -12.43 35.53
CA ASN A 275 34.55 -13.51 35.50
C ASN A 275 34.97 -14.06 34.14
N GLY A 276 35.83 -13.29 33.47
CA GLY A 276 37.25 -13.63 33.30
C GLY A 276 37.61 -14.97 32.66
N THR A 277 38.11 -14.90 31.42
CA THR A 277 39.37 -15.53 30.97
C THR A 277 39.68 -15.05 29.55
N TYR A 278 40.67 -14.18 29.39
CA TYR A 278 41.35 -13.97 28.11
C TYR A 278 42.47 -15.01 27.97
N PRO A 279 42.70 -15.57 26.78
CA PRO A 279 44.04 -15.99 26.39
C PRO A 279 44.67 -14.91 25.50
N VAL A 280 45.75 -14.32 26.04
CA VAL A 280 47.04 -14.02 25.39
C VAL A 280 47.15 -14.64 23.98
N GLY A 281 47.57 -13.98 22.90
CA GLY A 281 48.31 -12.74 22.67
C GLY A 281 49.18 -12.99 21.42
N PHE A 282 49.29 -12.04 20.50
CA PHE A 282 50.46 -11.93 19.62
C PHE A 282 50.58 -10.48 19.14
N ASN A 283 51.66 -9.85 19.58
CA ASN A 283 52.09 -8.51 19.22
C ASN A 283 53.32 -8.66 18.32
N THR A 284 53.33 -8.00 17.17
CA THR A 284 54.55 -7.51 16.52
C THR A 284 54.19 -6.44 15.50
N SER A 285 54.35 -5.19 15.93
CA SER A 285 54.99 -4.08 15.22
C SER A 285 55.58 -4.38 13.83
N HIS A 286 55.20 -3.59 12.81
CA HIS A 286 56.10 -2.96 11.83
C HIS A 286 55.31 -1.88 11.06
N VAL A 287 55.57 -0.60 11.33
CA VAL A 287 56.36 0.33 10.48
C VAL A 287 55.66 0.69 9.16
N ALA A 288 55.10 1.90 9.12
CA ALA A 288 54.82 2.64 7.90
C ALA A 288 56.13 3.15 7.26
N PRO A 289 56.15 3.36 5.95
CA PRO A 289 56.76 4.59 5.46
C PRO A 289 55.91 5.34 4.42
N THR A 290 56.12 6.64 4.48
CA THR A 290 55.81 7.71 3.53
C THR A 290 56.45 7.55 2.15
N GLY A 291 55.76 8.04 1.12
CA GLY A 291 56.36 8.83 0.02
C GLY A 291 56.79 8.08 -1.24
N LEU A 292 55.98 8.19 -2.30
CA LEU A 292 56.26 8.89 -3.57
C LEU A 292 55.01 8.83 -4.47
#